data_AF-A0A388PAC7-F1
#
_entry.id   AF-A0A388PAC7-F1
#
_cell.length_a   1.000
_cell.length_b   1.000
_cell.length_c   1.000
_cell.angle_alpha   90.00
_cell.angle_beta   90.00
_cell.angle_gamma   90.00
#
_symmetry.space_group_name_H-M   'P 1'
#
loop_
_entity.id
_entity.type
_entity.pdbx_description
1 polymer ?
#
loop_
_entity_poly.entity_id
_entity_poly.type
_entity_poly.pdbx_seq_one_letter_code
_entity_poly.pdbx_strand_id
1 'polypeptide(L)'
;MDELLSVAVMQEQLLNMSNPLAALDLPLLDAHGASLASDLLVDEKLVIKSGQRIDSTQIALAASLGLDRLPCRPQPRVVILAPVMI
;
A
#
# COMPACT_ATOMS: atom_id res chain seq x y z
N MET A 1 -21.81 8.71 28.29
CA MET A 1 -23.00 8.53 27.46
C MET A 1 -22.46 8.03 26.13
N ASP A 2 -22.52 6.72 25.87
CA ASP A 2 -22.07 6.16 24.59
C ASP A 2 -22.99 6.70 23.49
N GLU A 3 -22.48 7.70 22.79
CA GLU A 3 -23.17 8.28 21.65
C GLU A 3 -23.17 7.22 20.55
N LEU A 4 -24.35 6.68 20.24
CA LEU A 4 -24.52 5.66 19.19
C LEU A 4 -24.29 6.33 17.83
N LEU A 5 -23.02 6.38 17.43
CA LEU A 5 -22.59 6.87 16.13
C LEU A 5 -22.87 5.80 15.05
N SER A 6 -23.29 6.23 13.86
CA SER A 6 -23.42 5.29 12.75
C SER A 6 -22.04 4.82 12.29
N VAL A 7 -21.95 3.57 11.84
CA VAL A 7 -20.68 2.99 11.35
C VAL A 7 -20.09 3.83 10.21
N ALA A 8 -20.94 4.36 9.33
CA ALA A 8 -20.51 5.20 8.21
C ALA A 8 -19.85 6.51 8.69
N VAL A 9 -20.43 7.18 9.69
CA VAL A 9 -19.88 8.42 10.25
C VAL A 9 -18.57 8.14 10.98
N MET A 10 -18.50 7.04 11.74
CA MET A 10 -17.26 6.63 12.42
C MET A 10 -16.14 6.31 11.41
N GLN A 11 -16.48 5.60 10.32
CA GLN A 11 -15.53 5.28 9.25
C GLN A 11 -14.97 6.55 8.61
N GLU A 12 -15.81 7.52 8.28
CA GLU A 12 -15.37 8.78 7.68
C GLU A 12 -14.44 9.56 8.61
N GLN A 13 -14.78 9.64 9.91
CA GLN A 13 -13.92 10.27 10.91
C GLN A 13 -12.55 9.59 11.01
N LEU A 14 -12.52 8.25 11.05
CA LEU A 14 -11.28 7.48 11.08
C LEU A 14 -10.43 7.70 9.83
N LEU A 15 -11.06 7.70 8.64
CA LEU A 15 -10.36 7.93 7.38
C LEU A 15 -9.75 9.34 7.34
N ASN A 16 -10.45 10.36 7.83
CA ASN A 16 -9.96 11.74 7.89
C ASN A 16 -8.74 11.91 8.83
N MET A 17 -8.62 11.06 9.85
CA MET A 17 -7.45 11.07 10.75
C MET A 17 -6.29 10.23 10.19
N SER A 18 -6.56 9.31 9.28
CA SER A 18 -5.56 8.38 8.75
C SER A 18 -4.79 8.97 7.58
N ASN A 19 -3.45 8.89 7.64
CA ASN A 19 -2.58 9.23 6.52
C ASN A 19 -2.03 7.95 5.86
N PRO A 20 -1.92 7.91 4.53
CA PRO A 20 -1.26 6.80 3.84
C PRO A 20 0.18 6.59 4.33
N LEU A 21 0.61 5.34 4.34
CA LEU A 21 2.01 5.00 4.65
C LEU A 21 2.96 5.63 3.62
N ALA A 22 4.17 5.96 4.08
CA ALA A 22 5.25 6.41 3.22
C ALA A 22 5.58 5.33 2.18
N ALA A 23 5.97 5.78 0.98
CA ALA A 23 6.44 4.88 -0.06
C ALA A 23 7.79 4.29 0.36
N LEU A 24 7.97 2.99 0.14
CA LEU A 24 9.21 2.27 0.34
C LEU A 24 9.66 1.70 -0.99
N ASP A 25 10.97 1.70 -1.23
CA ASP A 25 11.55 1.02 -2.38
C ASP A 25 11.70 -0.48 -2.05
N LEU A 26 10.78 -1.30 -2.54
CA LEU A 26 10.69 -2.72 -2.19
C LEU A 26 11.27 -3.59 -3.31
N PRO A 27 12.08 -4.63 -3.01
CA PRO A 27 12.42 -5.67 -3.96
C PRO A 27 11.16 -6.29 -4.60
N LEU A 28 11.23 -6.73 -5.86
CA LEU A 28 10.06 -7.27 -6.58
C LEU A 28 9.30 -8.37 -5.81
N LEU A 29 10.03 -9.26 -5.14
CA LEU A 29 9.42 -10.36 -4.39
C LEU A 29 8.68 -9.86 -3.14
N ASP A 30 9.19 -8.80 -2.51
CA ASP A 30 8.57 -8.16 -1.35
C ASP A 30 7.47 -7.17 -1.72
N ALA A 31 7.48 -6.67 -2.96
CA ALA A 31 6.46 -5.78 -3.49
C ALA A 31 5.10 -6.50 -3.70
N HIS A 32 5.07 -7.84 -3.68
CA HIS A 32 3.84 -8.60 -3.85
C HIS A 32 2.78 -8.24 -2.79
N GLY A 33 1.59 -7.86 -3.26
CA GLY A 33 0.46 -7.46 -2.42
C GLY A 33 0.51 -6.00 -1.93
N ALA A 34 1.61 -5.28 -2.16
CA ALA A 34 1.71 -3.85 -1.90
C ALA A 34 0.99 -3.03 -2.99
N SER A 35 0.79 -1.73 -2.74
CA SER A 35 0.21 -0.80 -3.71
C SER A 35 1.30 0.08 -4.32
N LEU A 36 1.28 0.32 -5.63
CA LEU A 36 2.28 1.16 -6.28
C LEU A 36 2.20 2.61 -5.78
N ALA A 37 3.35 3.23 -5.52
CA ALA A 37 3.40 4.55 -4.91
C ALA A 37 3.18 5.70 -5.90
N SER A 38 3.66 5.52 -7.13
CA SER A 38 3.65 6.46 -8.24
C SER A 38 3.37 5.75 -9.56
N ASP A 39 3.01 6.48 -10.61
CA ASP A 39 2.80 5.89 -11.93
C ASP A 39 4.12 5.31 -12.47
N LEU A 40 4.05 4.11 -13.06
CA LEU A 40 5.17 3.50 -13.79
C LEU A 40 5.00 3.76 -15.29
N LEU A 41 5.93 4.51 -15.85
CA LEU A 41 5.97 4.89 -17.25
C LEU A 41 7.10 4.15 -17.97
N VAL A 42 6.84 3.66 -19.17
CA VAL A 42 7.84 3.11 -20.09
C VAL A 42 7.64 3.79 -21.43
N ASP A 43 8.67 4.43 -21.97
CA ASP A 43 8.59 5.21 -23.21
C ASP A 43 7.39 6.18 -23.22
N GLU A 44 7.22 6.94 -22.12
CA GLU A 44 6.09 7.87 -21.89
C GLU A 44 4.70 7.23 -21.80
N LYS A 45 4.60 5.89 -21.84
CA LYS A 45 3.34 5.17 -21.72
C LYS A 45 3.13 4.66 -20.29
N LEU A 46 1.94 4.92 -19.75
CA LEU A 46 1.50 4.36 -18.47
C LEU A 46 1.38 2.83 -18.57
N VAL A 47 2.22 2.14 -17.79
CA VAL A 47 2.25 0.68 -17.71
C VAL A 47 1.53 0.21 -16.44
N ILE A 48 1.79 0.86 -15.31
CA ILE A 48 1.13 0.57 -14.03
C ILE A 48 0.71 1.89 -13.39
N LYS A 49 -0.54 1.97 -12.97
CA LYS A 49 -1.09 3.18 -12.33
C LYS A 49 -0.75 3.21 -10.84
N SER A 50 -0.48 4.39 -10.32
CA SER A 50 -0.36 4.63 -8.88
C SER A 50 -1.59 4.13 -8.12
N GLY A 51 -1.37 3.52 -6.96
CA GLY A 51 -2.39 2.89 -6.13
C GLY A 51 -2.83 1.50 -6.60
N GLN A 52 -2.41 1.05 -7.79
CA GLN A 52 -2.70 -0.31 -8.25
C GLN A 52 -1.96 -1.33 -7.38
N ARG A 53 -2.64 -2.43 -7.05
CA ARG A 53 -2.04 -3.53 -6.31
C ARG A 53 -1.05 -4.28 -7.19
N ILE A 54 0.07 -4.68 -6.61
CA ILE A 54 1.13 -5.44 -7.28
C ILE A 54 0.86 -6.93 -7.09
N ASP A 55 0.35 -7.58 -8.14
CA ASP A 55 0.19 -9.02 -8.23
C ASP A 55 1.31 -9.64 -9.09
N SER A 56 1.28 -10.96 -9.29
CA SER A 56 2.33 -11.69 -10.02
C SER A 56 2.55 -11.17 -11.45
N THR A 57 1.49 -10.68 -12.11
CA THR A 57 1.56 -10.12 -13.46
C THR A 57 2.34 -8.80 -13.49
N GLN A 58 2.08 -7.90 -12.55
CA GLN A 58 2.80 -6.62 -12.44
C GLN A 58 4.27 -6.85 -12.09
N ILE A 59 4.56 -7.84 -11.23
CA ILE A 59 5.93 -8.25 -10.91
C ILE A 59 6.66 -8.76 -12.16
N ALA A 60 6.04 -9.68 -12.90
CA ALA A 60 6.63 -10.21 -14.14
C ALA A 60 6.85 -9.11 -15.19
N LEU A 61 5.91 -8.16 -15.29
CA LEU A 61 6.02 -7.00 -16.17
C LEU A 61 7.18 -6.09 -15.76
N ALA A 62 7.28 -5.72 -14.48
CA ALA A 62 8.38 -4.92 -13.97
C ALA A 62 9.74 -5.61 -14.18
N ALA A 63 9.83 -6.91 -13.90
CA ALA A 63 11.03 -7.71 -14.16
C ALA A 63 11.41 -7.74 -15.65
N SER A 64 10.43 -7.87 -16.54
CA SER A 64 10.66 -7.87 -18.00
C SER A 64 11.14 -6.51 -18.52
N LEU A 65 10.83 -5.44 -17.79
CA LEU A 65 11.33 -4.09 -18.04
C LEU A 65 12.72 -3.86 -17.42
N GLY A 66 13.30 -4.85 -16.76
CA GLY A 66 14.61 -4.77 -16.11
C GLY A 66 14.60 -4.11 -14.74
N LEU A 67 13.43 -3.93 -14.12
CA LEU A 67 13.30 -3.41 -12.76
C LEU A 67 13.47 -4.56 -11.76
N ASP A 68 14.26 -4.34 -10.72
CA ASP A 68 14.46 -5.27 -9.59
C ASP A 68 13.76 -4.79 -8.31
N ARG A 69 13.33 -3.52 -8.30
CA ARG A 69 12.64 -2.88 -7.18
C ARG A 69 11.52 -1.95 -7.67
N LEU A 70 10.53 -1.73 -6.81
CA LEU A 70 9.40 -0.86 -7.09
C LEU A 70 9.10 0.05 -5.90
N PRO A 71 8.76 1.33 -6.16
CA PRO A 71 8.27 2.22 -5.12
C PRO A 71 6.84 1.81 -4.75
N CYS A 72 6.66 1.24 -3.56
CA CYS A 72 5.40 0.66 -3.11
C CYS A 72 5.03 1.14 -1.70
N ARG A 73 3.73 1.27 -1.46
CA ARG A 73 3.16 1.42 -0.12
C ARG A 73 2.81 0.03 0.41
N PRO A 74 3.47 -0.43 1.49
CA PRO A 74 3.24 -1.78 2.01
C PRO A 74 1.81 -1.93 2.53
N GLN A 75 1.31 -3.16 2.48
CA GLN A 75 0.00 -3.47 3.06
C GLN A 75 0.05 -3.23 4.58
N PRO A 76 -0.85 -2.40 5.15
CA PRO A 76 -0.86 -2.13 6.58
C PRO A 76 -1.14 -3.43 7.35
N ARG A 77 -0.16 -3.88 8.14
CA ARG A 77 -0.30 -5.01 9.07
C ARG A 77 -0.50 -4.45 10.47
N VAL A 78 -1.66 -4.68 11.06
CA VAL A 78 -1.97 -4.26 12.42
C VAL A 78 -1.44 -5.33 13.38
N VAL A 79 -0.53 -4.95 14.28
CA VAL A 79 -0.06 -5.81 15.37
C VAL A 79 -0.49 -5.17 16.68
N ILE A 80 -1.17 -5.93 17.55
CA ILE A 80 -1.52 -5.49 18.90
C ILE A 80 -0.35 -5.84 19.81
N LEU A 81 0.38 -4.84 20.27
CA LEU A 81 1.41 -5.01 21.30
C LEU A 81 0.74 -4.87 22.68
N ALA A 82 0.59 -5.98 23.38
CA ALA A 82 0.18 -5.98 24.78
C ALA A 82 1.45 -5.97 25.65
N PRO A 83 1.68 -4.92 26.47
CA PRO A 83 2.78 -4.96 27.41
C PRO A 83 2.48 -6.01 28.49
N VAL A 84 3.46 -6.85 28.80
CA VAL A 84 3.52 -7.60 30.06
C VAL A 84 4.08 -6.66 31.12
N MET A 85 3.31 -6.41 32.18
CA MET A 85 3.87 -5.80 33.39
C MET A 85 4.84 -6.81 34.03
N ILE A 86 6.11 -6.43 34.13
CA ILE A 86 7.12 -7.06 34.99
C ILE A 86 7.30 -6.17 36.22
#